data_AF-A0A399DQV4-F1
#
_entry.id   AF-A0A399DQV4-F1
#
_cell.length_a   1.000
_cell.length_b   1.000
_cell.length_c   1.000
_cell.angle_alpha   90.00
_cell.angle_beta   90.00
_cell.angle_gamma   90.00
#
_symmetry.space_group_name_H-M   'P 1'
#
loop_
_entity.id
_entity.type
_entity.pdbx_description
1 polymer ?
#
loop_
_entity_poly.entity_id
_entity_poly.type
_entity_poly.pdbx_seq_one_letter_code
_entity_poly.pdbx_strand_id
1 'polypeptide(L)' 'METAFICDYDKTLIQGELEGYLEHYNLHRPHMALGGLAPVEYLAKLQEVSVPLESQMY' A
#
# COMPACT_ATOMS: atom_id res chain seq x y z
N MET A 1 -10.83 -42.79 8.28
CA MET A 1 -9.58 -42.22 7.75
C MET A 1 -9.71 -40.71 7.86
N GLU A 2 -9.02 -40.12 8.83
CA GLU A 2 -9.15 -38.71 9.19
C GLU A 2 -8.48 -37.82 8.14
N THR A 3 -9.25 -36.86 7.64
CA THR A 3 -8.78 -35.74 6.86
C THR A 3 -8.18 -34.70 7.80
N ALA A 4 -6.85 -34.65 7.89
CA ALA A 4 -6.15 -33.55 8.53
C ALA A 4 -5.05 -33.04 7.60
N PHE A 5 -5.47 -32.32 6.54
CA PHE A 5 -4.62 -31.38 5.82
C PHE A 5 -4.59 -30.08 6.66
N ILE A 6 -3.81 -30.07 7.73
CA ILE A 6 -3.41 -28.80 8.35
C ILE A 6 -1.98 -28.60 7.88
N CYS A 7 -1.82 -27.79 6.84
CA CYS A 7 -0.51 -27.32 6.42
C CYS A 7 0.10 -26.57 7.62
N ASP A 8 1.18 -27.11 8.19
CA ASP A 8 2.03 -26.40 9.14
C ASP A 8 2.70 -25.24 8.40
N TYR A 9 1.97 -24.14 8.24
CA TYR A 9 2.55 -22.92 7.70
C TYR A 9 3.51 -22.34 8.73
N ASP A 10 4.77 -22.18 8.34
CA ASP A 10 5.75 -21.44 9.12
C ASP A 10 5.27 -19.98 9.22
N LYS A 11 4.86 -19.59 10.43
CA LYS A 11 4.38 -18.24 10.74
C LYS A 11 5.40 -17.17 10.33
N THR A 12 6.69 -17.47 10.43
CA THR A 12 7.76 -16.50 10.08
C THR A 12 7.86 -16.31 8.57
N LEU A 13 7.68 -17.38 7.80
CA LEU A 13 7.63 -17.34 6.34
C LEU A 13 6.43 -16.51 5.86
N ILE A 14 5.24 -16.77 6.42
CA ILE A 14 4.02 -15.99 6.09
C ILE A 14 4.25 -14.51 6.40
N GLN A 15 4.86 -14.20 7.54
CA GLN A 15 5.10 -12.81 7.94
C GLN A 15 5.99 -12.09 6.91
N GLY A 16 7.07 -12.73 6.47
CA GLY A 16 7.96 -12.17 5.45
C GLY A 16 7.30 -11.99 4.09
N GLU A 17 6.51 -12.97 3.65
CA GLU A 17 5.74 -12.88 2.40
C GLU A 17 4.72 -11.74 2.44
N LEU A 18 4.03 -11.57 3.58
CA LEU A 18 3.07 -10.49 3.77
C LEU A 18 3.75 -9.11 3.77
N GLU A 19 4.88 -8.97 4.45
CA GLU A 19 5.65 -7.72 4.47
C GLU A 19 6.12 -7.34 3.05
N GLY A 20 6.67 -8.30 2.29
CA GLY A 20 7.07 -8.08 0.91
C GLY A 20 5.90 -7.72 -0.01
N TYR A 21 4.75 -8.37 0.18
CA TYR A 21 3.54 -8.02 -0.56
C TYR A 21 3.06 -6.60 -0.25
N LEU A 22 3.05 -6.20 1.03
CA LEU A 22 2.64 -4.86 1.45
C LEU A 22 3.59 -3.78 0.90
N GLU A 23 4.89 -4.02 0.93
CA GLU A 23 5.88 -3.11 0.33
C GLU A 23 5.61 -2.92 -1.17
N HIS A 24 5.48 -4.02 -1.92
CA HIS A 24 5.19 -3.97 -3.34
C HIS A 24 3.86 -3.24 -3.64
N TYR A 25 2.82 -3.54 -2.86
CA TYR A 25 1.51 -2.91 -3.02
C TYR A 25 1.57 -1.40 -2.78
N ASN A 26 2.24 -0.97 -1.70
CA ASN A 26 2.27 0.44 -1.29
C ASN A 26 3.15 1.31 -2.20
N LEU A 27 4.25 0.76 -2.72
CA LEU A 27 5.23 1.51 -3.49
C LEU A 27 4.99 1.46 -5.00
N HIS A 28 4.46 0.36 -5.52
CA HIS A 28 4.54 0.10 -6.96
C HIS A 28 3.20 -0.20 -7.62
N ARG A 29 2.16 -0.57 -6.87
CA ARG A 29 0.92 -1.02 -7.48
C ARG A 29 0.03 0.17 -7.85
N PRO A 30 -0.15 0.49 -9.14
CA PRO A 30 -1.04 1.56 -9.55
C PRO A 30 -2.49 1.20 -9.22
N HIS A 31 -3.24 2.15 -8.69
CA HIS A 31 -4.63 1.96 -8.32
C HIS A 31 -5.55 2.91 -9.08
N MET A 32 -6.54 2.38 -9.81
CA MET A 32 -7.44 3.18 -10.64
C MET A 32 -8.22 4.22 -9.82
N ALA A 33 -8.67 3.86 -8.60
CA ALA A 33 -9.34 4.80 -7.71
C ALA A 33 -8.43 5.95 -7.23
N LEU A 34 -7.11 5.78 -7.30
CA LEU A 34 -6.11 6.81 -6.97
C LEU A 34 -5.61 7.55 -8.24
N GLY A 35 -6.32 7.42 -9.36
CA GLY A 35 -5.91 8.00 -10.63
C GLY A 35 -4.71 7.30 -11.28
N GLY A 36 -4.52 6.01 -11.00
CA GLY A 36 -3.39 5.22 -11.49
C GLY A 36 -2.11 5.35 -10.66
N LEU A 37 -2.15 6.07 -9.54
CA LEU A 37 -1.02 6.21 -8.63
C LEU A 37 -0.91 5.02 -7.66
N ALA A 38 0.29 4.72 -7.23
CA ALA A 38 0.52 3.89 -6.06
C ALA A 38 0.08 4.61 -4.78
N PRO A 39 -0.24 3.88 -3.69
CA PRO A 39 -0.67 4.48 -2.43
C PRO A 39 0.25 5.58 -1.89
N VAL A 40 1.57 5.36 -1.91
CA VAL A 40 2.54 6.35 -1.42
C VAL A 40 2.60 7.59 -2.33
N GLU A 41 2.54 7.40 -3.64
CA GLU A 41 2.53 8.51 -4.61
C GLU A 41 1.28 9.38 -4.45
N TYR A 42 0.14 8.75 -4.20
CA TYR A 42 -1.10 9.46 -3.92
C TYR A 42 -1.03 10.28 -2.62
N LEU A 43 -0.43 9.73 -1.56
CA LEU A 43 -0.22 10.45 -0.31
C LEU A 43 0.69 11.67 -0.49
N ALA A 44 1.78 11.53 -1.25
CA ALA A 44 2.66 12.65 -1.58
C ALA A 44 1.91 13.76 -2.32
N LYS A 45 1.08 13.39 -3.30
CA LYS A 45 0.24 14.34 -4.04
C LYS A 45 -0.76 15.08 -3.15
N LEU A 46 -1.36 14.41 -2.18
CA LEU A 46 -2.25 15.07 -1.21
C LEU A 46 -1.51 16.09 -0.34
N GLN A 47 -0.27 15.81 0.04
CA GLN A 47 0.56 16.72 0.82
C GLN A 47 0.96 17.95 -0.01
N GLU A 48 1.28 17.78 -1.30
CA GLU A 48 1.56 18.90 -2.21
C GLU A 48 0.36 19.82 -2.40
N VAL A 49 -0.86 19.26 -2.48
CA VAL A 49 -2.11 20.03 -2.62
C VAL A 49 -2.50 20.75 -1.32
N SER A 50 -1.98 20.31 -0.18
CA SER A 50 -2.29 20.90 1.13
C SER A 50 -1.55 22.19 1.48
N VAL A 51 -0.63 22.67 0.61
CA VAL A 51 -0.01 23.99 0.77
C VAL A 51 -1.09 25.06 0.58
N PRO A 52 -1.43 25.89 1.59
CA PRO A 52 -2.51 26.86 1.48
C PRO A 52 -2.23 27.84 0.34
N LEU A 53 -3.19 27.95 -0.58
CA LEU A 53 -3.23 29.01 -1.59
C LEU A 53 -3.65 30.35 -0.94
N GLU A 54 -3.03 30.74 0.17
CA GLU A 54 -3.21 32.06 0.80
C GLU A 54 -2.00 32.93 0.52
N SER A 55 -1.75 33.19 -0.77
CA SER A 55 -0.91 34.31 -1.19
C SER A 55 -1.21 34.60 -2.65
N GLN A 56 -2.32 35.29 -2.91
CA GLN A 56 -2.53 36.24 -4.01
C GLN A 56 -3.96 36.81 -3.89
N MET A 57 -4.27 37.53 -2.81
CA MET A 57 -5.28 38.59 -2.87
C MET A 57 -4.52 39.88 -2.56
N TYR A 58 -4.25 40.62 -3.64
CA TYR A 58 -3.69 41.96 -3.66
C TYR A 58 -4.69 42.96 -3.07
#